data_AF-A0A928YP20-F1
#
_entry.id   AF-A0A928YP20-F1
#
_cell.length_a   1.000
_cell.length_b   1.000
_cell.length_c   1.000
_cell.angle_alpha   90.00
_cell.angle_beta   90.00
_cell.angle_gamma   90.00
#
_symmetry.space_group_name_H-M   'P 1'
#
loop_
_entity.id
_entity.type
_entity.pdbx_description
1 polymer ?
#
loop_
_entity_poly.entity_id
_entity_poly.type
_entity_poly.pdbx_seq_one_letter_code
_entity_poly.pdbx_strand_id
1 'polypeptide(L)'
;MKNIFSKYLSFAVCVLLLASCKNEEVFDNNVFISTPKVETILIKPSVLSDSRILQISIARAESNDIAVDFAVDQSLVSKFNLAYGETAILLPSNHYKMSSMNSVIPTGSVLSNPIDVNFLAINTLDRDITYVLPVRVSNSNLNVLQSGSITYYLIKAGALINVVADIENNYLNAATLANASALNNLSEVTLEALVYPRNFDRMISTVMGIEGKFLIRLGDAGYDADKIQIATSTGNLSTTAVLTPNKWTHIAVTYNRVEGTIKVYLDGKLNTSGRNTTLGLVNLGMSGSSGFYIGRSWEDVRFFAGDVSECRIWNVERSEEQIASNFYDIDPTTEGLVAYWKCNEGGGSIVNDHTTNGNHLTAKSLLKWNAVSLPESN
;
A
#
# COMPACT_ATOMS: atom_id res chain seq x y z
N MET A 1 13.67 -76.73 -68.28
CA MET A 1 13.88 -75.57 -69.18
C MET A 1 14.12 -74.34 -68.30
N LYS A 2 15.32 -73.73 -68.44
CA LYS A 2 15.74 -72.31 -68.26
C LYS A 2 14.95 -71.42 -67.27
N ASN A 3 15.50 -70.54 -66.42
CA ASN A 3 16.85 -70.04 -66.10
C ASN A 3 16.71 -69.28 -64.74
N ILE A 4 17.56 -69.48 -63.73
CA ILE A 4 18.73 -68.65 -63.32
C ILE A 4 18.41 -67.18 -62.94
N PHE A 5 18.65 -66.81 -61.66
CA PHE A 5 19.54 -65.73 -61.14
C PHE A 5 19.05 -65.27 -59.73
N SER A 6 19.68 -65.70 -58.62
CA SER A 6 20.84 -65.11 -57.92
C SER A 6 20.55 -63.79 -57.17
N LYS A 7 20.63 -63.80 -55.83
CA LYS A 7 21.72 -63.20 -55.02
C LYS A 7 21.32 -63.07 -53.53
N TYR A 8 22.17 -63.65 -52.66
CA TYR A 8 22.63 -63.26 -51.29
C TYR A 8 21.67 -62.45 -50.39
N LEU A 9 21.56 -62.72 -49.09
CA LEU A 9 22.67 -62.59 -48.14
C LEU A 9 22.29 -63.20 -46.77
N SER A 10 23.24 -63.96 -46.21
CA SER A 10 23.20 -64.56 -44.88
C SER A 10 23.51 -63.57 -43.75
N PHE A 11 23.13 -63.98 -42.54
CA PHE A 11 23.85 -63.82 -41.26
C PHE A 11 23.76 -62.48 -40.53
N ALA A 12 23.23 -62.50 -39.29
CA ALA A 12 24.05 -62.48 -38.05
C ALA A 12 23.20 -61.97 -36.88
N VAL A 13 22.98 -62.83 -35.88
CA VAL A 13 22.47 -62.44 -34.56
C VAL A 13 23.66 -61.87 -33.77
N CYS A 14 23.66 -60.56 -33.55
CA CYS A 14 24.62 -59.88 -32.68
C CYS A 14 24.01 -59.69 -31.29
N VAL A 15 24.55 -60.41 -30.32
CA VAL A 15 24.35 -60.17 -28.89
C VAL A 15 25.05 -58.87 -28.53
N LEU A 16 24.27 -57.83 -28.22
CA LEU A 16 24.77 -56.56 -27.68
C LEU A 16 24.80 -56.67 -26.14
N LEU A 17 26.01 -56.76 -25.59
CA LEU A 17 26.28 -56.51 -24.18
C LEU A 17 26.01 -55.03 -23.91
N LEU A 18 24.99 -54.74 -23.10
CA LEU A 18 24.74 -53.42 -22.55
C LEU A 18 25.79 -53.12 -21.48
N ALA A 19 26.89 -52.49 -21.88
CA ALA A 19 27.70 -51.72 -20.96
C ALA A 19 26.94 -50.42 -20.65
N SER A 20 26.16 -50.43 -19.57
CA SER A 20 25.55 -49.23 -19.02
C SER A 20 26.66 -48.35 -18.43
N CYS A 21 27.06 -47.30 -19.15
CA CYS A 21 27.83 -46.20 -18.58
C CYS A 21 27.02 -45.56 -17.44
N LYS A 22 27.35 -45.89 -16.19
CA LYS A 22 27.04 -45.06 -15.03
C LYS A 22 27.93 -43.82 -15.08
N ASN A 23 27.49 -42.77 -15.75
CA ASN A 23 27.92 -41.42 -15.39
C ASN A 23 26.88 -40.90 -14.40
N GLU A 24 26.99 -41.34 -13.14
CA GLU A 24 26.43 -40.59 -12.02
C GLU A 24 27.26 -39.30 -11.96
N GLU A 25 26.67 -38.17 -12.35
CA GLU A 25 27.24 -36.87 -12.00
C GLU A 25 27.33 -36.82 -10.47
N VAL A 26 28.55 -36.91 -9.96
CA VAL A 26 28.82 -36.77 -8.53
C VAL A 26 28.63 -35.29 -8.22
N PHE A 27 27.42 -34.90 -7.85
CA PHE A 27 27.19 -33.60 -7.26
C PHE A 27 27.93 -33.56 -5.92
N ASP A 28 28.81 -32.57 -5.77
CA ASP A 28 29.44 -32.28 -4.47
C ASP A 28 28.34 -31.99 -3.45
N ASN A 29 28.33 -32.78 -2.37
CA ASN A 29 27.36 -32.61 -1.31
C ASN A 29 27.75 -31.38 -0.48
N ASN A 30 27.03 -30.28 -0.67
CA ASN A 30 27.33 -29.00 -0.06
C ASN A 30 26.14 -28.51 0.76
N VAL A 31 26.42 -27.80 1.86
CA VAL A 31 25.42 -27.05 2.61
C VAL A 31 24.97 -25.84 1.80
N PHE A 32 23.67 -25.64 1.73
CA PHE A 32 23.06 -24.41 1.21
C PHE A 32 21.82 -24.03 2.04
N ILE A 33 21.50 -22.75 2.08
CA ILE A 33 20.27 -22.25 2.68
C ILE A 33 19.10 -22.64 1.77
N SER A 34 18.14 -23.38 2.31
CA SER A 34 16.96 -23.87 1.56
C SER A 34 15.82 -22.88 1.50
N THR A 35 15.93 -21.75 2.20
CA THR A 35 14.94 -20.67 2.20
C THR A 35 15.18 -19.74 1.01
N PRO A 36 14.19 -18.92 0.62
CA PRO A 36 14.34 -17.99 -0.50
C PRO A 36 15.57 -17.10 -0.35
N LYS A 37 16.20 -16.76 -1.47
CA LYS A 37 17.39 -15.90 -1.49
C LYS A 37 17.11 -14.51 -0.92
N VAL A 38 15.92 -13.99 -1.18
CA VAL A 38 15.40 -12.73 -0.65
C VAL A 38 13.98 -12.95 -0.17
N GLU A 39 13.71 -12.55 1.06
CA GLU A 39 12.38 -12.57 1.66
C GLU A 39 11.98 -11.14 2.03
N THR A 40 10.77 -10.70 1.64
CA THR A 40 10.31 -9.33 1.91
C THR A 40 9.38 -9.27 3.12
N ILE A 41 9.57 -8.25 3.94
CA ILE A 41 8.74 -7.91 5.10
C ILE A 41 8.29 -6.46 4.92
N LEU A 42 7.00 -6.20 5.11
CA LEU A 42 6.42 -4.89 4.86
C LEU A 42 6.22 -4.11 6.16
N ILE A 43 6.78 -2.91 6.22
CA ILE A 43 6.49 -1.95 7.29
C ILE A 43 5.07 -1.45 7.08
N LYS A 44 4.19 -1.69 8.06
CA LYS A 44 2.81 -1.18 8.14
C LYS A 44 2.45 -0.91 9.61
N PRO A 45 1.60 0.09 9.91
CA PRO A 45 1.16 0.37 11.28
C PRO A 45 0.58 -0.85 12.00
N SER A 46 -0.12 -1.71 11.26
CA SER A 46 -0.76 -2.93 11.78
C SER A 46 0.20 -4.13 11.96
N VAL A 47 1.45 -4.04 11.51
CA VAL A 47 2.42 -5.14 11.54
C VAL A 47 3.42 -4.90 12.65
N LEU A 48 3.16 -5.47 13.83
CA LEU A 48 4.03 -5.33 15.01
C LEU A 48 5.26 -6.23 14.96
N SER A 49 5.08 -7.46 14.50
CA SER A 49 6.12 -8.48 14.42
C SER A 49 5.84 -9.43 13.27
N ASP A 50 6.88 -10.15 12.86
CA ASP A 50 6.80 -11.19 11.83
C ASP A 50 7.83 -12.28 12.14
N SER A 51 7.66 -13.48 11.61
CA SER A 51 8.60 -14.59 11.83
C SER A 51 8.88 -15.32 10.53
N ARG A 52 10.15 -15.70 10.34
CA ARG A 52 10.61 -16.50 9.21
C ARG A 52 11.40 -17.69 9.71
N ILE A 53 11.38 -18.76 8.93
CA ILE A 53 12.20 -19.93 9.20
C ILE A 53 13.47 -19.79 8.36
N LEU A 54 14.62 -19.91 9.02
CA LEU A 54 15.91 -20.14 8.39
C LEU A 54 16.24 -21.64 8.50
N GLN A 55 16.53 -22.26 7.36
CA GLN A 55 16.87 -23.67 7.30
C GLN A 55 17.92 -23.90 6.21
N ILE A 56 18.76 -24.92 6.41
CA ILE A 56 19.74 -25.36 5.43
C ILE A 56 19.42 -26.78 4.97
N SER A 57 19.96 -27.14 3.82
CA SER A 57 19.86 -28.45 3.22
C SER A 57 21.18 -28.88 2.60
N ILE A 58 21.28 -30.19 2.38
CA ILE A 58 22.34 -30.88 1.64
C ILE A 58 21.68 -31.78 0.60
N ALA A 59 22.35 -32.06 -0.51
CA ALA A 59 21.78 -32.86 -1.59
C ALA A 59 21.60 -34.34 -1.23
N ARG A 60 22.42 -34.86 -0.30
CA ARG A 60 22.41 -36.25 0.14
C ARG A 60 22.64 -36.34 1.65
N ALA A 61 21.99 -37.29 2.30
CA ALA A 61 22.20 -37.52 3.73
C ALA A 61 23.64 -38.00 4.01
N GLU A 62 24.21 -37.53 5.13
CA GLU A 62 25.53 -37.91 5.60
C GLU A 62 25.43 -38.84 6.82
N SER A 63 26.50 -39.60 7.09
CA SER A 63 26.55 -40.54 8.21
C SER A 63 26.85 -39.88 9.57
N ASN A 64 27.24 -38.61 9.55
CA ASN A 64 27.53 -37.80 10.73
C ASN A 64 26.68 -36.54 10.73
N ASP A 65 26.47 -35.95 11.91
CA ASP A 65 25.81 -34.67 12.04
C ASP A 65 26.60 -33.56 11.33
N ILE A 66 25.89 -32.71 10.58
CA ILE A 66 26.47 -31.53 9.92
C ILE A 66 26.13 -30.31 10.76
N ALA A 67 27.11 -29.79 11.49
CA ALA A 67 27.00 -28.58 12.28
C ALA A 67 27.23 -27.35 11.40
N VAL A 68 26.37 -26.35 11.54
CA VAL A 68 26.42 -25.12 10.76
C VAL A 68 26.17 -23.92 11.65
N ASP A 69 27.07 -22.94 11.55
CA ASP A 69 26.95 -21.65 12.22
C ASP A 69 26.49 -20.58 11.23
N PHE A 70 25.71 -19.64 11.74
CA PHE A 70 25.23 -18.49 11.01
C PHE A 70 25.85 -17.20 11.53
N ALA A 71 25.89 -16.18 10.68
CA ALA A 71 26.22 -14.82 11.09
C ALA A 71 25.34 -13.81 10.35
N VAL A 72 24.96 -12.75 11.06
CA VAL A 72 24.50 -11.52 10.41
C VAL A 72 25.75 -10.80 9.91
N ASP A 73 25.81 -10.51 8.61
CA ASP A 73 27.02 -9.95 7.99
C ASP A 73 26.75 -8.60 7.32
N GLN A 74 27.03 -7.53 8.07
CA GLN A 74 26.88 -6.16 7.61
C GLN A 74 27.67 -5.85 6.32
N SER A 75 28.80 -6.53 6.07
CA SER A 75 29.60 -6.28 4.86
C SER A 75 28.86 -6.65 3.56
N LEU A 76 27.80 -7.46 3.66
CA LEU A 76 26.98 -7.87 2.53
C LEU A 76 25.91 -6.85 2.12
N VAL A 77 25.69 -5.77 2.89
CA VAL A 77 24.67 -4.76 2.57
C VAL A 77 24.98 -4.07 1.24
N SER A 78 26.22 -3.59 1.03
CA SER A 78 26.60 -2.94 -0.23
C SER A 78 26.49 -3.90 -1.43
N LYS A 79 26.78 -5.19 -1.21
CA LYS A 79 26.65 -6.23 -2.24
C LYS A 79 25.17 -6.49 -2.58
N PHE A 80 24.29 -6.50 -1.57
CA PHE A 80 22.85 -6.60 -1.77
C PHE A 80 22.32 -5.42 -2.59
N ASN A 81 22.64 -4.20 -2.17
CA ASN A 81 22.24 -2.97 -2.86
C ASN A 81 22.64 -2.98 -4.35
N LEU A 82 23.90 -3.35 -4.63
CA LEU A 82 24.39 -3.48 -6.00
C LEU A 82 23.67 -4.58 -6.80
N ALA A 83 23.39 -5.73 -6.17
CA ALA A 83 22.78 -6.88 -6.85
C ALA A 83 21.28 -6.70 -7.13
N TYR A 84 20.56 -5.95 -6.29
CA TYR A 84 19.10 -5.82 -6.36
C TYR A 84 18.61 -4.41 -6.72
N GLY A 85 19.52 -3.46 -6.95
CA GLY A 85 19.16 -2.07 -7.29
C GLY A 85 18.50 -1.32 -6.12
N GLU A 86 18.88 -1.68 -4.89
CA GLU A 86 18.31 -1.14 -3.66
C GLU A 86 19.26 -0.13 -3.00
N THR A 87 18.73 0.71 -2.10
CA THR A 87 19.51 1.61 -1.24
C THR A 87 19.26 1.30 0.24
N ALA A 88 19.35 0.01 0.59
CA ALA A 88 19.06 -0.47 1.93
C ALA A 88 20.20 -0.18 2.92
N ILE A 89 19.85 0.00 4.20
CA ILE A 89 20.79 -0.03 5.33
C ILE A 89 20.60 -1.30 6.16
N LEU A 90 21.54 -1.61 7.05
CA LEU A 90 21.40 -2.76 7.94
C LEU A 90 20.18 -2.61 8.86
N LEU A 91 19.36 -3.65 9.00
CA LEU A 91 18.29 -3.69 10.01
C LEU A 91 18.89 -3.53 11.43
N PRO A 92 18.41 -2.59 12.26
CA PRO A 92 18.96 -2.40 13.59
C PRO A 92 18.75 -3.63 14.48
N SER A 93 19.72 -3.93 15.35
CA SER A 93 19.77 -5.18 16.12
C SER A 93 18.64 -5.37 17.14
N ASN A 94 17.98 -4.29 17.55
CA ASN A 94 16.80 -4.34 18.42
C ASN A 94 15.51 -4.75 17.69
N HIS A 95 15.53 -4.87 16.36
CA HIS A 95 14.36 -5.23 15.54
C HIS A 95 14.34 -6.69 15.08
N TYR A 96 15.30 -7.52 15.50
CA TYR A 96 15.25 -8.94 15.20
C TYR A 96 15.84 -9.79 16.32
N LYS A 97 15.42 -11.06 16.36
CA LYS A 97 15.95 -12.09 17.26
C LYS A 97 15.92 -13.45 16.58
N MET A 98 17.08 -14.08 16.46
CA MET A 98 17.19 -15.46 16.01
C MET A 98 17.09 -16.42 17.21
N SER A 99 16.38 -17.55 17.05
CA SER A 99 16.24 -18.55 18.13
C SER A 99 17.57 -19.25 18.46
N SER A 100 18.45 -19.39 17.46
CA SER A 100 19.83 -19.84 17.59
C SER A 100 20.70 -19.21 16.49
N MET A 101 22.01 -19.18 16.70
CA MET A 101 23.02 -18.83 15.67
C MET A 101 23.72 -20.07 15.10
N ASN A 102 23.25 -21.26 15.46
CA ASN A 102 23.72 -22.52 14.92
C ASN A 102 22.54 -23.47 14.67
N SER A 103 22.74 -24.41 13.75
CA SER A 103 21.84 -25.53 13.54
C SER A 103 22.63 -26.78 13.18
N VAL A 104 21.93 -27.91 13.18
CA VAL A 104 22.48 -29.22 12.86
C VAL A 104 21.56 -29.87 11.83
N ILE A 105 22.14 -30.42 10.76
CA ILE A 105 21.50 -31.47 9.94
C ILE A 105 21.82 -32.80 10.63
N PRO A 106 20.83 -33.46 11.25
CA PRO A 106 21.07 -34.72 11.93
C PRO A 106 21.53 -35.79 10.94
N THR A 107 22.35 -36.73 11.41
CA THR A 107 22.74 -37.93 10.66
C THR A 107 21.51 -38.60 10.01
N GLY A 108 21.63 -38.96 8.74
CA GLY A 108 20.53 -39.53 7.95
C GLY A 108 19.47 -38.52 7.45
N SER A 109 19.54 -37.24 7.83
CA SER A 109 18.69 -36.17 7.31
C SER A 109 19.34 -35.40 6.16
N VAL A 110 18.53 -34.68 5.40
CA VAL A 110 18.96 -33.69 4.39
C VAL A 110 18.55 -32.26 4.74
N LEU A 111 17.88 -32.07 5.88
CA LEU A 111 17.42 -30.78 6.39
C LEU A 111 17.88 -30.58 7.84
N SER A 112 18.21 -29.34 8.17
CA SER A 112 18.56 -28.98 9.54
C SER A 112 17.34 -28.79 10.43
N ASN A 113 17.59 -28.75 11.74
CA ASN A 113 16.63 -28.15 12.66
C ASN A 113 16.34 -26.69 12.21
N PRO A 114 15.06 -26.25 12.21
CA PRO A 114 14.71 -24.89 11.81
C PRO A 114 15.20 -23.88 12.84
N ILE A 115 15.60 -22.69 12.38
CA ILE A 115 15.86 -21.51 13.20
C ILE A 115 14.76 -20.49 12.94
N ASP A 116 14.14 -19.98 14.00
CA ASP A 116 13.18 -18.88 13.89
C ASP A 116 13.93 -17.55 13.85
N VAL A 117 13.68 -16.76 12.82
CA VAL A 117 14.11 -15.37 12.69
C VAL A 117 12.90 -14.49 12.96
N ASN A 118 12.84 -13.97 14.19
CA ASN A 118 11.72 -13.13 14.63
C ASN A 118 12.07 -11.67 14.40
N PHE A 119 11.19 -10.96 13.70
CA PHE A 119 11.26 -9.53 13.45
C PHE A 119 10.32 -8.82 14.41
N LEU A 120 10.81 -7.78 15.07
CA LEU A 120 10.17 -7.14 16.22
C LEU A 120 9.98 -5.65 15.95
N ALA A 121 8.92 -5.07 16.53
CA ALA A 121 8.61 -3.65 16.43
C ALA A 121 8.69 -3.12 14.98
N ILE A 122 8.20 -3.90 14.01
CA ILE A 122 8.30 -3.56 12.59
C ILE A 122 7.59 -2.23 12.31
N ASN A 123 6.45 -2.00 12.94
CA ASN A 123 5.67 -0.78 12.83
C ASN A 123 6.37 0.50 13.34
N THR A 124 7.50 0.38 14.06
CA THR A 124 8.27 1.54 14.54
C THR A 124 9.50 1.84 13.67
N LEU A 125 9.75 1.05 12.63
CA LEU A 125 10.79 1.35 11.64
C LEU A 125 10.39 2.56 10.79
N ASP A 126 11.38 3.35 10.39
CA ASP A 126 11.17 4.47 9.49
C ASP A 126 10.73 3.94 8.11
N ARG A 127 9.59 4.43 7.63
CA ARG A 127 9.01 3.98 6.36
C ARG A 127 9.75 4.52 5.16
N ASP A 128 10.51 5.61 5.32
CA ASP A 128 11.30 6.21 4.24
C ASP A 128 12.65 5.49 4.05
N ILE A 129 12.97 4.55 4.95
CA ILE A 129 14.20 3.76 4.92
C ILE A 129 13.90 2.33 4.51
N THR A 130 14.66 1.83 3.54
CA THR A 130 14.72 0.39 3.25
C THR A 130 15.81 -0.25 4.12
N TYR A 131 15.49 -1.36 4.78
CA TYR A 131 16.42 -2.10 5.61
C TYR A 131 16.67 -3.50 5.04
N VAL A 132 17.83 -4.07 5.33
CA VAL A 132 18.14 -5.45 4.99
C VAL A 132 18.86 -6.14 6.14
N LEU A 133 18.51 -7.40 6.39
CA LEU A 133 19.22 -8.30 7.30
C LEU A 133 19.86 -9.43 6.49
N PRO A 134 21.15 -9.31 6.12
CA PRO A 134 21.89 -10.38 5.48
C PRO A 134 22.30 -11.45 6.49
N VAL A 135 21.81 -12.68 6.31
CA VAL A 135 22.20 -13.83 7.12
C VAL A 135 22.96 -14.82 6.24
N ARG A 136 24.16 -15.19 6.67
CA ARG A 136 25.02 -16.13 5.95
C ARG A 136 25.38 -17.34 6.80
N VAL A 137 25.68 -18.44 6.13
CA VAL A 137 26.48 -19.52 6.72
C VAL A 137 27.89 -18.98 6.96
N SER A 138 28.32 -18.94 8.21
CA SER A 138 29.64 -18.45 8.62
C SER A 138 30.66 -19.58 8.75
N ASN A 139 30.22 -20.77 9.16
CA ASN A 139 31.05 -21.94 9.33
C ASN A 139 30.22 -23.23 9.15
N SER A 140 30.87 -24.30 8.69
CA SER A 140 30.28 -25.64 8.61
C SER A 140 31.37 -26.70 8.61
N ASN A 141 31.07 -27.89 9.13
CA ASN A 141 31.92 -29.08 9.01
C ASN A 141 31.74 -29.83 7.66
N LEU A 142 30.92 -29.32 6.75
CA LEU A 142 30.81 -29.74 5.35
C LEU A 142 31.03 -28.53 4.43
N ASN A 143 31.45 -28.77 3.19
CA ASN A 143 31.62 -27.71 2.20
C ASN A 143 30.31 -26.92 2.01
N VAL A 144 30.43 -25.60 1.85
CA VAL A 144 29.28 -24.69 1.69
C VAL A 144 29.21 -24.23 0.24
N LEU A 145 28.03 -24.37 -0.38
CA LEU A 145 27.76 -23.86 -1.72
C LEU A 145 27.68 -22.33 -1.68
N GLN A 146 28.68 -21.65 -2.23
CA GLN A 146 28.80 -20.19 -2.13
C GLN A 146 27.63 -19.41 -2.74
N SER A 147 26.98 -19.94 -3.78
CA SER A 147 25.78 -19.30 -4.37
C SER A 147 24.56 -19.36 -3.43
N GLY A 148 24.47 -20.39 -2.60
CA GLY A 148 23.38 -20.66 -1.65
C GLY A 148 23.72 -20.36 -0.20
N SER A 149 24.84 -19.71 0.10
CA SER A 149 25.33 -19.52 1.48
C SER A 149 24.72 -18.32 2.21
N ILE A 150 23.87 -17.53 1.55
CA ILE A 150 23.34 -16.26 2.06
C ILE A 150 21.84 -16.18 1.74
N THR A 151 21.04 -15.74 2.71
CA THR A 151 19.69 -15.21 2.51
C THR A 151 19.62 -13.75 2.98
N TYR A 152 18.74 -12.97 2.38
CA TYR A 152 18.50 -11.57 2.73
C TYR A 152 17.05 -11.37 3.14
N TYR A 153 16.81 -10.83 4.32
CA TYR A 153 15.50 -10.33 4.69
C TYR A 153 15.43 -8.85 4.36
N LEU A 154 14.62 -8.46 3.38
CA LEU A 154 14.38 -7.09 2.93
C LEU A 154 13.18 -6.53 3.67
N ILE A 155 13.34 -5.42 4.38
CA ILE A 155 12.27 -4.77 5.13
C ILE A 155 12.07 -3.38 4.53
N LYS A 156 10.87 -3.12 3.99
CA LYS A 156 10.55 -1.85 3.33
C LYS A 156 9.11 -1.43 3.54
N ALA A 157 8.78 -0.18 3.26
CA ALA A 157 7.40 0.30 3.33
C ALA A 157 6.46 -0.56 2.50
N GLY A 158 5.39 -1.05 3.12
CA GLY A 158 4.24 -1.60 2.41
C GLY A 158 3.22 -0.51 2.10
N ALA A 159 2.47 -0.68 1.02
CA ALA A 159 1.32 0.18 0.74
C ALA A 159 0.36 0.23 1.94
N LEU A 160 -0.03 1.45 2.31
CA LEU A 160 -1.08 1.76 3.26
C LEU A 160 -2.46 1.70 2.60
N ILE A 161 -2.55 2.18 1.36
CA ILE A 161 -3.74 2.09 0.52
C ILE A 161 -3.37 1.30 -0.73
N ASN A 162 -4.12 0.24 -1.01
CA ASN A 162 -3.89 -0.66 -2.14
C ASN A 162 -5.03 -0.66 -3.17
N VAL A 163 -6.16 -0.04 -2.84
CA VAL A 163 -7.32 0.08 -3.71
C VAL A 163 -8.07 1.37 -3.40
N VAL A 164 -8.56 2.03 -4.45
CA VAL A 164 -9.29 3.31 -4.37
C VAL A 164 -10.54 3.28 -5.25
N ALA A 165 -11.50 4.14 -4.94
CA ALA A 165 -12.72 4.29 -5.73
C ALA A 165 -12.50 5.25 -6.91
N ASP A 166 -12.81 4.78 -8.11
CA ASP A 166 -12.92 5.59 -9.32
C ASP A 166 -14.34 6.17 -9.38
N ILE A 167 -14.44 7.49 -9.29
CA ILE A 167 -15.72 8.21 -9.30
C ILE A 167 -15.94 9.00 -10.59
N GLU A 168 -15.18 8.75 -11.64
CA GLU A 168 -15.40 9.42 -12.91
C GLU A 168 -16.77 9.06 -13.51
N ASN A 169 -17.54 10.08 -13.91
CA ASN A 169 -18.94 9.95 -14.34
C ASN A 169 -19.86 9.26 -13.32
N ASN A 170 -19.43 9.21 -12.06
CA ASN A 170 -20.16 8.65 -10.93
C ASN A 170 -20.11 9.65 -9.77
N TYR A 171 -20.77 9.32 -8.67
CA TYR A 171 -20.71 10.09 -7.44
C TYR A 171 -21.11 9.21 -6.28
N LEU A 172 -20.69 9.59 -5.07
CA LEU A 172 -21.15 8.99 -3.83
C LEU A 172 -22.14 9.94 -3.18
N ASN A 173 -23.31 9.44 -2.77
CA ASN A 173 -24.33 10.25 -2.11
C ASN A 173 -24.74 9.69 -0.76
N ALA A 174 -25.14 10.60 0.11
CA ALA A 174 -25.77 10.30 1.38
C ALA A 174 -27.29 10.06 1.17
N ALA A 175 -27.66 9.00 0.44
CA ALA A 175 -29.07 8.69 0.14
C ALA A 175 -29.91 8.57 1.43
N THR A 176 -29.33 7.93 2.45
CA THR A 176 -29.82 7.88 3.82
C THR A 176 -28.63 8.04 4.76
N LEU A 177 -28.76 8.91 5.76
CA LEU A 177 -27.77 9.08 6.82
C LEU A 177 -28.27 8.40 8.08
N ALA A 178 -27.49 7.49 8.65
CA ALA A 178 -27.82 6.81 9.90
C ALA A 178 -27.78 7.79 11.10
N ASN A 179 -26.83 8.73 11.10
CA ASN A 179 -26.70 9.79 12.09
C ASN A 179 -26.43 11.14 11.40
N ALA A 180 -27.49 11.73 10.83
CA ALA A 180 -27.41 13.06 10.22
C ALA A 180 -27.07 14.17 11.23
N SER A 181 -27.45 14.02 12.51
CA SER A 181 -27.18 15.03 13.55
C SER A 181 -25.69 15.25 13.78
N ALA A 182 -24.85 14.22 13.65
CA ALA A 182 -23.40 14.34 13.78
C ALA A 182 -22.77 15.24 12.70
N LEU A 183 -23.47 15.47 11.60
CA LEU A 183 -23.03 16.28 10.46
C LEU A 183 -23.68 17.68 10.42
N ASN A 184 -24.43 18.06 11.46
CA ASN A 184 -25.20 19.30 11.51
C ASN A 184 -24.77 20.18 12.69
N ASN A 185 -25.13 21.47 12.61
CA ASN A 185 -24.80 22.48 13.62
C ASN A 185 -23.29 22.61 13.92
N LEU A 186 -22.44 22.38 12.92
CA LEU A 186 -21.00 22.43 13.08
C LEU A 186 -20.52 23.88 13.19
N SER A 187 -20.02 24.28 14.36
CA SER A 187 -19.38 25.59 14.58
C SER A 187 -17.92 25.60 14.13
N GLU A 188 -17.29 24.45 14.14
CA GLU A 188 -16.00 24.19 13.53
C GLU A 188 -16.13 22.94 12.67
N VAL A 189 -15.42 22.89 11.55
CA VAL A 189 -15.46 21.74 10.65
C VAL A 189 -14.16 21.60 9.88
N THR A 190 -13.74 20.35 9.64
CA THR A 190 -12.69 20.03 8.68
C THR A 190 -13.20 18.98 7.69
N LEU A 191 -13.13 19.27 6.40
CA LEU A 191 -13.37 18.30 5.32
C LEU A 191 -12.02 17.89 4.74
N GLU A 192 -11.76 16.59 4.60
CA GLU A 192 -10.52 16.06 4.05
C GLU A 192 -10.82 15.05 2.95
N ALA A 193 -9.98 15.00 1.91
CA ALA A 193 -10.02 13.95 0.90
C ALA A 193 -8.64 13.77 0.26
N LEU A 194 -8.24 12.53 0.01
CA LEU A 194 -7.13 12.19 -0.87
C LEU A 194 -7.68 12.00 -2.28
N VAL A 195 -7.23 12.81 -3.24
CA VAL A 195 -7.81 12.84 -4.60
C VAL A 195 -6.75 12.65 -5.68
N TYR A 196 -7.14 12.03 -6.79
CA TYR A 196 -6.33 11.86 -8.00
C TYR A 196 -7.12 12.35 -9.22
N PRO A 197 -7.05 13.64 -9.57
CA PRO A 197 -7.77 14.18 -10.72
C PRO A 197 -7.09 13.73 -12.03
N ARG A 198 -7.84 13.30 -13.04
CA ARG A 198 -7.31 12.93 -14.37
C ARG A 198 -7.24 14.10 -15.33
N ASN A 199 -8.20 15.01 -15.25
CA ASN A 199 -8.32 16.17 -16.13
C ASN A 199 -9.17 17.27 -15.48
N PHE A 200 -9.13 18.45 -16.09
CA PHE A 200 -9.92 19.63 -15.72
C PHE A 200 -10.65 20.17 -16.97
N ASP A 201 -11.32 19.29 -17.72
CA ASP A 201 -11.95 19.60 -19.01
C ASP A 201 -13.34 20.26 -18.91
N ARG A 202 -13.76 20.61 -17.70
CA ARG A 202 -15.07 21.17 -17.38
C ARG A 202 -14.94 22.35 -16.44
N MET A 203 -15.93 23.23 -16.48
CA MET A 203 -15.93 24.46 -15.69
C MET A 203 -15.92 24.20 -14.18
N ILE A 204 -16.64 23.17 -13.71
CA ILE A 204 -16.71 22.82 -12.29
C ILE A 204 -16.50 21.32 -12.13
N SER A 205 -15.57 20.92 -11.26
CA SER A 205 -15.43 19.55 -10.77
C SER A 205 -15.67 19.50 -9.27
N THR A 206 -16.63 18.72 -8.80
CA THR A 206 -16.97 18.65 -7.37
C THR A 206 -16.07 17.68 -6.62
N VAL A 207 -15.41 18.13 -5.54
CA VAL A 207 -14.70 17.22 -4.63
C VAL A 207 -15.70 16.62 -3.64
N MET A 208 -16.17 17.41 -2.66
CA MET A 208 -17.16 16.96 -1.67
C MET A 208 -17.87 18.12 -0.99
N GLY A 209 -19.13 17.92 -0.58
CA GLY A 209 -19.91 18.90 0.19
C GLY A 209 -21.35 19.07 -0.29
N ILE A 210 -21.94 20.22 0.02
CA ILE A 210 -23.30 20.60 -0.41
C ILE A 210 -23.25 21.94 -1.17
N GLU A 211 -23.72 21.91 -2.43
CA GLU A 211 -23.86 23.10 -3.27
C GLU A 211 -24.60 24.24 -2.54
N GLY A 212 -24.04 25.45 -2.61
CA GLY A 212 -24.65 26.64 -2.01
C GLY A 212 -24.67 26.66 -0.48
N LYS A 213 -23.97 25.72 0.18
CA LYS A 213 -23.83 25.69 1.66
C LYS A 213 -22.39 25.67 2.10
N PHE A 214 -21.71 24.55 1.81
CA PHE A 214 -20.29 24.36 2.11
C PHE A 214 -19.78 23.24 1.19
N LEU A 215 -19.11 23.62 0.11
CA LEU A 215 -18.69 22.73 -0.96
C LEU A 215 -17.24 23.00 -1.34
N ILE A 216 -16.45 21.93 -1.37
CA ILE A 216 -15.13 21.93 -2.00
C ILE A 216 -15.34 21.57 -3.47
N ARG A 217 -14.97 22.48 -4.38
CA ARG A 217 -14.99 22.25 -5.83
C ARG A 217 -13.72 22.78 -6.49
N LEU A 218 -13.53 22.43 -7.74
CA LEU A 218 -12.51 22.98 -8.62
C LEU A 218 -13.19 23.78 -9.73
N GLY A 219 -12.67 24.96 -10.04
CA GLY A 219 -13.19 25.80 -11.11
C GLY A 219 -14.55 26.46 -10.84
N ASP A 220 -14.83 27.50 -11.62
CA ASP A 220 -16.13 28.15 -11.78
C ASP A 220 -16.09 29.09 -13.01
N ALA A 221 -17.21 29.74 -13.34
CA ALA A 221 -17.22 30.82 -14.33
C ALA A 221 -16.22 31.93 -13.96
N GLY A 222 -15.21 32.13 -14.82
CA GLY A 222 -14.13 33.10 -14.57
C GLY A 222 -13.07 32.65 -13.56
N TYR A 223 -13.03 31.35 -13.24
CA TYR A 223 -12.07 30.77 -12.31
C TYR A 223 -11.53 29.44 -12.83
N ASP A 224 -10.21 29.28 -12.84
CA ASP A 224 -9.54 28.18 -13.54
C ASP A 224 -9.97 26.80 -13.02
N ALA A 225 -10.20 25.85 -13.94
CA ALA A 225 -10.81 24.55 -13.68
C ALA A 225 -9.99 23.62 -12.77
N ASP A 226 -8.70 23.93 -12.58
CA ASP A 226 -7.74 23.20 -11.75
C ASP A 226 -7.56 23.82 -10.35
N LYS A 227 -8.20 24.97 -10.07
CA LYS A 227 -8.08 25.68 -8.79
C LYS A 227 -9.20 25.33 -7.82
N ILE A 228 -8.85 25.14 -6.56
CA ILE A 228 -9.82 24.90 -5.48
C ILE A 228 -10.61 26.16 -5.18
N GLN A 229 -11.92 26.01 -5.05
CA GLN A 229 -12.82 27.04 -4.54
C GLN A 229 -13.74 26.45 -3.48
N ILE A 230 -13.93 27.21 -2.39
CA ILE A 230 -14.88 26.84 -1.34
C ILE A 230 -16.16 27.63 -1.57
N ALA A 231 -17.20 26.98 -2.08
CA ALA A 231 -18.49 27.61 -2.30
C ALA A 231 -19.35 27.52 -1.04
N THR A 232 -19.86 28.67 -0.58
CA THR A 232 -20.65 28.75 0.65
C THR A 232 -21.97 29.48 0.44
N SER A 233 -22.87 29.43 1.43
CA SER A 233 -24.15 30.16 1.36
C SER A 233 -24.04 31.68 1.38
N THR A 234 -22.87 32.23 1.75
CA THR A 234 -22.64 33.68 1.88
C THR A 234 -21.48 34.18 1.02
N GLY A 235 -21.13 33.44 -0.03
CA GLY A 235 -20.08 33.78 -0.98
C GLY A 235 -19.01 32.71 -1.10
N ASN A 236 -18.18 32.81 -2.13
CA ASN A 236 -17.14 31.84 -2.41
C ASN A 236 -15.78 32.34 -1.92
N LEU A 237 -14.97 31.43 -1.37
CA LEU A 237 -13.54 31.66 -1.20
C LEU A 237 -12.79 31.08 -2.39
N SER A 238 -12.27 31.94 -3.25
CA SER A 238 -11.34 31.57 -4.32
C SER A 238 -9.92 31.48 -3.76
N THR A 239 -9.22 30.38 -4.06
CA THR A 239 -7.86 30.11 -3.59
C THR A 239 -6.81 30.33 -4.69
N THR A 240 -5.53 30.14 -4.36
CA THR A 240 -4.45 29.94 -5.34
C THR A 240 -4.02 28.47 -5.43
N ALA A 241 -4.70 27.58 -4.72
CA ALA A 241 -4.40 26.16 -4.65
C ALA A 241 -4.77 25.49 -5.98
N VAL A 242 -3.76 24.98 -6.69
CA VAL A 242 -3.91 24.29 -7.97
C VAL A 242 -3.66 22.80 -7.78
N LEU A 243 -4.50 21.96 -8.38
CA LEU A 243 -4.25 20.53 -8.49
C LEU A 243 -3.53 20.19 -9.79
N THR A 244 -2.64 19.20 -9.74
CA THR A 244 -1.96 18.68 -10.93
C THR A 244 -2.71 17.43 -11.41
N PRO A 245 -3.00 17.30 -12.71
CA PRO A 245 -3.63 16.07 -13.21
C PRO A 245 -2.68 14.89 -13.05
N ASN A 246 -3.25 13.72 -12.79
CA ASN A 246 -2.56 12.44 -12.59
C ASN A 246 -1.57 12.44 -11.43
N LYS A 247 -1.89 13.18 -10.36
CA LYS A 247 -1.11 13.25 -9.14
C LYS A 247 -2.02 13.13 -7.92
N TRP A 248 -1.65 12.26 -6.98
CA TRP A 248 -2.32 12.21 -5.68
C TRP A 248 -2.09 13.51 -4.92
N THR A 249 -3.15 14.07 -4.33
CA THR A 249 -3.06 15.27 -3.49
C THR A 249 -4.04 15.15 -2.35
N HIS A 250 -3.57 15.36 -1.13
CA HIS A 250 -4.44 15.47 0.03
C HIS A 250 -4.98 16.90 0.12
N ILE A 251 -6.30 17.05 0.11
CA ILE A 251 -6.99 18.32 0.30
C ILE A 251 -7.61 18.33 1.68
N ALA A 252 -7.35 19.36 2.47
CA ALA A 252 -8.12 19.64 3.68
C ALA A 252 -8.63 21.08 3.69
N VAL A 253 -9.86 21.25 4.16
CA VAL A 253 -10.50 22.56 4.31
C VAL A 253 -11.07 22.67 5.70
N THR A 254 -10.54 23.62 6.49
CA THR A 254 -11.06 23.92 7.83
C THR A 254 -11.93 25.16 7.78
N TYR A 255 -12.92 25.22 8.67
CA TYR A 255 -13.69 26.43 8.94
C TYR A 255 -13.93 26.58 10.44
N ASN A 256 -13.62 27.77 10.96
CA ASN A 256 -13.92 28.19 12.33
C ASN A 256 -14.94 29.33 12.30
N ARG A 257 -16.16 29.08 12.79
CA ARG A 257 -17.24 30.07 12.78
C ARG A 257 -16.95 31.28 13.67
N VAL A 258 -16.32 31.09 14.82
CA VAL A 258 -16.09 32.18 15.78
C VAL A 258 -15.12 33.20 15.19
N GLU A 259 -14.05 32.72 14.55
CA GLU A 259 -13.09 33.59 13.88
C GLU A 259 -13.56 34.05 12.49
N GLY A 260 -14.43 33.25 11.87
CA GLY A 260 -14.85 33.35 10.48
C GLY A 260 -13.76 32.86 9.51
N THR A 261 -12.77 32.09 9.97
CA THR A 261 -11.60 31.71 9.18
C THR A 261 -11.87 30.43 8.40
N ILE A 262 -11.57 30.43 7.10
CA ILE A 262 -11.52 29.23 6.26
C ILE A 262 -10.08 29.04 5.82
N LYS A 263 -9.51 27.84 6.02
CA LYS A 263 -8.14 27.51 5.60
C LYS A 263 -8.16 26.31 4.66
N VAL A 264 -7.33 26.36 3.63
CA VAL A 264 -7.17 25.29 2.64
C VAL A 264 -5.75 24.80 2.68
N TYR A 265 -5.58 23.49 2.81
CA TYR A 265 -4.32 22.79 2.90
C TYR A 265 -4.16 21.82 1.74
N LEU A 266 -2.95 21.76 1.18
CA LEU A 266 -2.54 20.76 0.21
C LEU A 266 -1.37 19.96 0.76
N ASP A 267 -1.46 18.63 0.73
CA ASP A 267 -0.42 17.72 1.23
C ASP A 267 0.08 18.11 2.64
N GLY A 268 -0.89 18.48 3.49
CA GLY A 268 -0.66 18.87 4.89
C GLY A 268 -0.12 20.26 5.13
N LYS A 269 0.12 21.06 4.08
CA LYS A 269 0.66 22.42 4.20
C LYS A 269 -0.41 23.46 3.94
N LEU A 270 -0.46 24.52 4.76
CA LEU A 270 -1.36 25.64 4.53
C LEU A 270 -1.07 26.28 3.16
N ASN A 271 -2.07 26.35 2.29
CA ASN A 271 -1.96 26.98 0.98
C ASN A 271 -2.63 28.35 0.95
N THR A 272 -3.89 28.43 1.40
CA THR A 272 -4.70 29.65 1.38
C THR A 272 -5.47 29.79 2.68
N SER A 273 -5.61 31.01 3.17
CA SER A 273 -6.58 31.36 4.21
C SER A 273 -7.47 32.51 3.75
N GLY A 274 -8.73 32.48 4.18
CA GLY A 274 -9.71 33.50 3.90
C GLY A 274 -10.65 33.71 5.08
N ARG A 275 -11.46 34.76 5.00
CA ARG A 275 -12.39 35.11 6.07
C ARG A 275 -13.81 35.29 5.54
N ASN A 276 -14.77 34.64 6.18
CA ASN A 276 -16.20 34.81 5.96
C ASN A 276 -16.92 34.86 7.32
N THR A 277 -17.03 36.06 7.89
CA THR A 277 -17.64 36.29 9.21
C THR A 277 -19.17 36.21 9.21
N THR A 278 -19.79 36.08 8.04
CA THR A 278 -21.25 35.98 7.88
C THR A 278 -21.73 34.55 7.71
N LEU A 279 -20.82 33.61 7.44
CA LEU A 279 -21.15 32.20 7.34
C LEU A 279 -21.62 31.67 8.70
N GLY A 280 -22.73 30.95 8.69
CA GLY A 280 -23.34 30.39 9.90
C GLY A 280 -22.72 29.07 10.33
N LEU A 281 -23.52 28.28 11.04
CA LEU A 281 -23.23 26.87 11.32
C LEU A 281 -23.25 26.08 10.02
N VAL A 282 -22.29 25.16 9.85
CA VAL A 282 -22.25 24.26 8.70
C VAL A 282 -23.16 23.06 8.96
N ASN A 283 -23.99 22.73 7.97
CA ASN A 283 -24.96 21.63 8.03
C ASN A 283 -24.80 20.75 6.79
N LEU A 284 -24.19 19.58 6.99
CA LEU A 284 -23.85 18.59 5.97
C LEU A 284 -24.73 17.33 6.05
N GLY A 285 -25.53 17.19 7.10
CA GLY A 285 -26.41 16.04 7.32
C GLY A 285 -27.69 16.07 6.49
N MET A 286 -27.62 16.47 5.22
CA MET A 286 -28.76 16.49 4.30
C MET A 286 -28.68 15.33 3.31
N SER A 287 -29.83 14.71 3.03
CA SER A 287 -29.96 13.64 2.04
C SER A 287 -30.76 14.08 0.81
N GLY A 288 -30.80 13.21 -0.21
CA GLY A 288 -31.56 13.45 -1.44
C GLY A 288 -30.82 14.32 -2.47
N SER A 289 -31.55 14.90 -3.43
CA SER A 289 -30.99 15.62 -4.59
C SER A 289 -30.17 16.86 -4.24
N SER A 290 -30.43 17.46 -3.08
CA SER A 290 -29.72 18.61 -2.52
C SER A 290 -28.88 18.26 -1.28
N GLY A 291 -28.61 16.97 -1.09
CA GLY A 291 -27.83 16.45 0.04
C GLY A 291 -26.33 16.58 -0.14
N PHE A 292 -25.60 15.87 0.71
CA PHE A 292 -24.14 15.73 0.65
C PHE A 292 -23.72 14.75 -0.45
N TYR A 293 -22.72 15.16 -1.22
CA TYR A 293 -22.13 14.36 -2.30
C TYR A 293 -20.61 14.42 -2.26
N ILE A 294 -19.99 13.33 -2.73
CA ILE A 294 -18.60 13.30 -3.21
C ILE A 294 -18.67 13.08 -4.72
N GLY A 295 -18.00 13.94 -5.50
CA GLY A 295 -17.99 13.81 -6.95
C GLY A 295 -19.20 14.35 -7.70
N ARG A 296 -20.12 15.11 -7.07
CA ARG A 296 -21.24 15.77 -7.76
C ARG A 296 -21.74 17.00 -6.99
N SER A 297 -22.07 18.08 -7.69
CA SER A 297 -22.87 19.17 -7.12
C SER A 297 -23.82 19.73 -8.18
N TRP A 298 -25.06 20.09 -7.78
CA TRP A 298 -26.11 20.62 -8.66
C TRP A 298 -26.53 19.70 -9.83
N GLU A 299 -25.66 19.52 -10.82
CA GLU A 299 -25.83 18.73 -12.04
C GLU A 299 -24.76 17.64 -12.14
N ASP A 300 -25.13 16.52 -12.75
CA ASP A 300 -24.24 15.37 -12.92
C ASP A 300 -23.01 15.68 -13.78
N VAL A 301 -23.05 16.71 -14.64
CA VAL A 301 -21.92 17.14 -15.48
C VAL A 301 -20.77 17.77 -14.69
N ARG A 302 -20.99 18.11 -13.41
CA ARG A 302 -19.96 18.68 -12.51
C ARG A 302 -19.14 17.61 -11.80
N PHE A 303 -19.10 16.40 -12.36
CA PHE A 303 -18.47 15.25 -11.72
C PHE A 303 -16.97 15.44 -11.54
N PHE A 304 -16.39 14.76 -10.55
CA PHE A 304 -14.94 14.64 -10.42
C PHE A 304 -14.42 13.57 -11.38
N ALA A 305 -13.53 13.91 -12.30
CA ALA A 305 -12.86 12.90 -13.13
C ALA A 305 -11.62 12.41 -12.40
N GLY A 306 -11.74 11.33 -11.64
CA GLY A 306 -10.61 10.84 -10.86
C GLY A 306 -10.97 9.83 -9.81
N ASP A 307 -9.95 9.50 -9.02
CA ASP A 307 -10.06 8.56 -7.92
C ASP A 307 -10.09 9.32 -6.59
N VAL A 308 -10.76 8.75 -5.60
CA VAL A 308 -10.84 9.31 -4.24
C VAL A 308 -10.57 8.24 -3.19
N SER A 309 -9.97 8.68 -2.10
CA SER A 309 -9.71 7.88 -0.90
C SER A 309 -9.72 8.78 0.33
N GLU A 310 -9.77 8.18 1.52
CA GLU A 310 -9.57 8.89 2.79
C GLU A 310 -10.45 10.14 2.95
N CYS A 311 -11.71 10.06 2.54
CA CYS A 311 -12.66 11.16 2.61
C CYS A 311 -13.24 11.27 4.03
N ARG A 312 -13.11 12.43 4.67
CA ARG A 312 -13.43 12.61 6.10
C ARG A 312 -14.18 13.91 6.37
N ILE A 313 -14.97 13.88 7.43
CA ILE A 313 -15.57 15.08 8.04
C ILE A 313 -15.26 15.05 9.53
N TRP A 314 -14.73 16.16 10.02
CA TRP A 314 -14.48 16.42 11.43
C TRP A 314 -15.36 17.56 11.91
N ASN A 315 -15.82 17.51 13.17
CA ASN A 315 -16.59 18.58 13.81
C ASN A 315 -15.71 19.56 14.62
N VAL A 316 -14.41 19.56 14.35
CA VAL A 316 -13.39 20.43 14.94
C VAL A 316 -12.57 21.08 13.83
N GLU A 317 -11.94 22.22 14.14
CA GLU A 317 -10.87 22.77 13.31
C GLU A 317 -9.58 22.00 13.60
N ARG A 318 -9.14 21.16 12.66
CA ARG A 318 -7.87 20.44 12.82
C ARG A 318 -6.67 21.37 12.61
N SER A 319 -5.60 21.14 13.38
CA SER A 319 -4.34 21.84 13.21
C SER A 319 -3.58 21.37 11.96
N GLU A 320 -2.64 22.19 11.48
CA GLU A 320 -1.80 21.83 10.33
C GLU A 320 -1.00 20.54 10.59
N GLU A 321 -0.48 20.36 11.80
CA GLU A 321 0.27 19.18 12.21
C GLU A 321 -0.61 17.92 12.24
N GLN A 322 -1.86 18.06 12.70
CA GLN A 322 -2.84 16.96 12.70
C GLN A 322 -3.20 16.53 11.28
N ILE A 323 -3.37 17.49 10.37
CA ILE A 323 -3.64 17.26 8.95
C ILE A 323 -2.42 16.60 8.29
N ALA A 324 -1.21 17.12 8.53
CA ALA A 324 0.04 16.65 7.91
C ALA A 324 0.47 15.23 8.30
N SER A 325 0.05 14.75 9.46
CA SER A 325 0.50 13.45 10.01
C SER A 325 -0.31 12.25 9.53
N ASN A 326 -1.50 12.43 8.95
CA ASN A 326 -2.49 11.35 8.80
C ASN A 326 -3.20 11.32 7.45
N PHE A 327 -2.47 11.42 6.33
CA PHE A 327 -3.11 11.41 4.99
C PHE A 327 -3.73 10.08 4.62
N TYR A 328 -3.08 8.98 5.00
CA TYR A 328 -3.35 7.65 4.44
C TYR A 328 -4.11 6.72 5.38
N ASP A 329 -4.18 7.07 6.66
CA ASP A 329 -4.98 6.36 7.64
C ASP A 329 -5.22 7.25 8.86
N ILE A 330 -6.27 6.96 9.60
CA ILE A 330 -6.60 7.56 10.89
C ILE A 330 -7.42 6.55 11.70
N ASP A 331 -7.28 6.56 13.02
CA ASP A 331 -8.16 5.77 13.88
C ASP A 331 -9.61 6.29 13.73
N PRO A 332 -10.58 5.46 13.30
CA PRO A 332 -11.97 5.89 13.12
C PRO A 332 -12.68 6.33 14.42
N THR A 333 -12.06 6.06 15.57
CA THR A 333 -12.54 6.48 16.90
C THR A 333 -11.94 7.79 17.39
N THR A 334 -11.07 8.43 16.60
CA THR A 334 -10.43 9.71 16.94
C THR A 334 -11.49 10.76 17.27
N GLU A 335 -11.32 11.44 18.40
CA GLU A 335 -12.23 12.48 18.85
C GLU A 335 -12.40 13.56 17.76
N GLY A 336 -13.66 13.89 17.50
CA GLY A 336 -14.07 14.88 16.52
C GLY A 336 -14.24 14.36 15.09
N LEU A 337 -13.85 13.12 14.79
CA LEU A 337 -14.14 12.49 13.49
C LEU A 337 -15.60 12.04 13.44
N VAL A 338 -16.40 12.62 12.53
CA VAL A 338 -17.85 12.39 12.46
C VAL A 338 -18.30 11.64 11.20
N ALA A 339 -17.45 11.54 10.19
CA ALA A 339 -17.61 10.61 9.08
C ALA A 339 -16.24 10.26 8.48
N TYR A 340 -16.04 9.01 8.09
CA TYR A 340 -14.80 8.55 7.49
C TYR A 340 -15.02 7.45 6.46
N TRP A 341 -14.85 7.80 5.20
CA TRP A 341 -14.95 6.92 4.04
C TRP A 341 -13.56 6.66 3.48
N LYS A 342 -13.00 5.47 3.73
CA LYS A 342 -11.69 5.08 3.20
C LYS A 342 -11.70 4.92 1.68
N CYS A 343 -12.86 4.59 1.12
CA CYS A 343 -13.05 4.28 -0.31
C CYS A 343 -12.06 3.20 -0.77
N ASN A 344 -11.98 2.09 -0.03
CA ASN A 344 -11.05 0.99 -0.28
C ASN A 344 -11.72 -0.39 -0.25
N GLU A 345 -13.04 -0.46 -0.46
CA GLU A 345 -13.82 -1.70 -0.39
C GLU A 345 -13.44 -2.70 -1.49
N GLY A 346 -12.97 -2.22 -2.64
CA GLY A 346 -12.54 -3.05 -3.76
C GLY A 346 -13.66 -3.74 -4.54
N GLY A 347 -14.93 -3.47 -4.20
CA GLY A 347 -16.09 -3.97 -4.92
C GLY A 347 -17.40 -3.31 -4.49
N GLY A 348 -18.41 -3.39 -5.36
CA GLY A 348 -19.76 -2.92 -5.06
C GLY A 348 -19.98 -1.42 -5.27
N SER A 349 -21.09 -0.92 -4.74
CA SER A 349 -21.54 0.48 -4.88
C SER A 349 -21.70 1.19 -3.53
N ILE A 350 -21.30 0.57 -2.43
CA ILE A 350 -21.43 1.14 -1.08
C ILE A 350 -20.03 1.45 -0.60
N VAL A 351 -19.84 2.67 -0.08
CA VAL A 351 -18.62 3.10 0.60
C VAL A 351 -18.96 3.29 2.07
N ASN A 352 -18.24 2.59 2.95
CA ASN A 352 -18.60 2.51 4.35
C ASN A 352 -18.06 3.71 5.12
N ASP A 353 -18.89 4.30 5.99
CA ASP A 353 -18.41 5.14 7.07
C ASP A 353 -17.81 4.24 8.16
N HIS A 354 -16.53 4.44 8.46
CA HIS A 354 -15.79 3.69 9.47
C HIS A 354 -15.97 4.24 10.89
N THR A 355 -16.61 5.40 11.06
CA THR A 355 -16.95 5.91 12.39
C THR A 355 -18.15 5.17 12.98
N THR A 356 -18.42 5.41 14.26
CA THR A 356 -19.62 4.88 14.94
C THR A 356 -20.92 5.49 14.43
N ASN A 357 -20.87 6.52 13.56
CA ASN A 357 -22.06 7.18 13.02
C ASN A 357 -22.73 6.42 11.87
N GLY A 358 -22.03 5.52 11.19
CA GLY A 358 -22.60 4.64 10.17
C GLY A 358 -23.20 5.37 8.97
N ASN A 359 -22.74 6.57 8.65
CA ASN A 359 -23.22 7.39 7.53
C ASN A 359 -22.64 6.89 6.19
N HIS A 360 -22.90 5.63 5.82
CA HIS A 360 -22.42 5.04 4.56
C HIS A 360 -22.91 5.83 3.34
N LEU A 361 -22.09 5.87 2.28
CA LEU A 361 -22.46 6.49 1.00
C LEU A 361 -22.78 5.44 -0.05
N THR A 362 -23.69 5.78 -0.96
CA THR A 362 -24.05 4.93 -2.10
C THR A 362 -23.64 5.59 -3.40
N ALA A 363 -23.06 4.82 -4.31
CA ALA A 363 -22.70 5.28 -5.63
C ALA A 363 -23.91 5.30 -6.56
N LYS A 364 -23.93 6.22 -7.55
CA LYS A 364 -24.97 6.25 -8.60
C LYS A 364 -25.07 4.92 -9.35
N SER A 365 -23.92 4.30 -9.60
CA SER A 365 -23.78 3.02 -10.29
C SER A 365 -22.60 2.25 -9.72
N LEU A 366 -22.41 0.99 -10.15
CA LEU A 366 -21.31 0.14 -9.69
C LEU A 366 -19.97 0.89 -9.78
N LEU A 367 -19.23 0.94 -8.66
CA LEU A 367 -17.93 1.61 -8.65
C LEU A 367 -16.89 0.77 -9.37
N LYS A 368 -16.04 1.46 -10.11
CA LYS A 368 -14.76 0.91 -10.54
C LYS A 368 -13.77 1.11 -9.40
N TRP A 369 -12.94 0.10 -9.18
CA TRP A 369 -11.93 0.08 -8.12
C TRP A 369 -10.56 -0.08 -8.76
N ASN A 370 -9.66 0.87 -8.53
CA ASN A 370 -8.32 0.85 -9.09
C ASN A 370 -7.32 0.37 -8.04
N ALA A 371 -6.46 -0.57 -8.43
CA ALA A 371 -5.34 -0.97 -7.58
C ALA A 371 -4.28 0.14 -7.57
N VAL A 372 -3.77 0.46 -6.39
CA VAL A 372 -2.73 1.48 -6.17
C VAL A 372 -1.71 0.98 -5.16
N SER A 373 -0.64 1.75 -4.94
CA SER A 373 0.28 1.53 -3.83
C SER A 373 0.63 2.89 -3.24
N LEU A 374 -0.10 3.31 -2.20
CA LEU A 374 0.11 4.61 -1.55
C LEU A 374 0.75 4.46 -0.16
N PRO A 375 1.68 5.33 0.26
CA PRO A 375 2.26 6.43 -0.53
C PRO A 375 2.99 5.90 -1.78
N GLU A 376 2.96 6.68 -2.87
CA GLU A 376 3.71 6.31 -4.08
C GLU A 376 5.20 6.20 -3.72
N SER A 377 5.86 5.16 -4.24
CA SER A 377 7.30 5.03 -4.09
C SER A 377 7.96 6.15 -4.90
N ASN A 378 8.83 6.95 -4.25
CA ASN A 378 9.60 8.00 -4.93
C ASN A 378 10.56 7.43 -5.98
#